data_AF-A0A8X6P5I2-F1
#
_entry.id   AF-A0A8X6P5I2-F1
#
_cell.length_a   1.000
_cell.length_b   1.000
_cell.length_c   1.000
_cell.angle_alpha   90.00
_cell.angle_beta   90.00
_cell.angle_gamma   90.00
#
_symmetry.space_group_name_H-M   'P 1'
#
loop_
_entity.id
_entity.type
_entity.pdbx_description
1 polymer ?
#
loop_
_entity_poly.entity_id
_entity_poly.type
_entity_poly.pdbx_seq_one_letter_code
_entity_poly.pdbx_strand_id
1 'polypeptide(L)'
;MLQGRVLELFPGRDGIIRFVELRTENGNTLRPIKRLYPLELKPNLEHVVSKNQKVPEVVTEYPELNTDSNKTVPMTRSGQEIKPVKRLDL
;
A
#
# COMPACT_ATOMS: atom_id res chain seq x y z
N MET A 1 -2.16 16.44 16.63
CA MET A 1 -2.06 15.48 15.50
C MET A 1 -2.79 16.09 14.32
N LEU A 2 -2.19 16.11 13.12
CA LEU A 2 -2.88 16.57 11.92
C LEU A 2 -3.78 15.45 11.40
N GLN A 3 -5.08 15.58 11.63
CA GLN A 3 -6.09 14.74 11.01
C GLN A 3 -6.35 15.24 9.59
N GLY A 4 -6.64 14.33 8.65
CA GLY A 4 -6.89 14.71 7.27
C GLY A 4 -7.74 13.70 6.52
N ARG A 5 -8.48 14.18 5.53
CA ARG A 5 -9.25 13.37 4.58
C ARG A 5 -8.47 13.20 3.29
N VAL A 6 -8.53 12.01 2.71
CA VAL A 6 -7.93 11.71 1.40
C VAL A 6 -8.74 12.40 0.31
N LEU A 7 -8.06 13.12 -0.59
CA LEU A 7 -8.66 13.76 -1.76
C LEU A 7 -8.32 13.00 -3.04
N GLU A 8 -7.02 12.80 -3.33
CA GLU A 8 -6.55 12.16 -4.57
C GLU A 8 -5.37 11.23 -4.30
N LEU A 9 -5.25 10.16 -5.11
CA LEU A 9 -4.21 9.13 -5.03
C LEU A 9 -3.30 9.21 -6.26
N PHE A 10 -1.99 9.22 -6.05
CA PHE A 10 -0.99 9.32 -7.11
C PHE A 10 -0.19 8.02 -7.26
N PRO A 11 -0.40 7.26 -8.34
CA PRO A 11 0.38 6.07 -8.64
C PRO A 11 1.79 6.43 -9.11
N GLY A 12 2.76 5.56 -8.80
CA GLY A 12 4.07 5.59 -9.42
C GLY A 12 4.08 4.93 -10.79
N ARG A 13 5.26 4.83 -11.40
CA ARG A 13 5.44 4.23 -12.73
C ARG A 13 5.03 2.76 -12.82
N ASP A 14 5.09 2.04 -11.71
CA ASP A 14 4.66 0.64 -11.55
C ASP A 14 3.17 0.49 -11.24
N GLY A 15 2.40 1.59 -11.25
CA GLY A 15 0.97 1.61 -10.89
C GLY A 15 0.70 1.60 -9.37
N ILE A 16 1.73 1.44 -8.53
CA ILE A 16 1.56 1.38 -7.08
C ILE A 16 1.42 2.80 -6.53
N ILE A 17 0.35 3.03 -5.75
CA ILE A 17 0.10 4.32 -5.11
C ILE A 17 1.22 4.64 -4.13
N ARG A 18 1.88 5.80 -4.32
CA ARG A 18 2.97 6.25 -3.45
C ARG A 18 2.63 7.51 -2.69
N PHE A 19 1.84 8.41 -3.29
CA PHE A 19 1.48 9.70 -2.69
C PHE A 19 -0.02 9.88 -2.63
N VAL A 20 -0.45 10.69 -1.68
CA VAL A 20 -1.84 11.05 -1.44
C VAL A 20 -1.91 12.54 -1.15
N GLU A 21 -2.86 13.24 -1.78
CA GLU A 21 -3.25 14.58 -1.37
C GLU A 21 -4.27 14.49 -0.24
N LEU A 22 -3.98 15.17 0.86
CA LEU A 22 -4.83 15.22 2.05
C LEU A 22 -5.37 16.63 2.25
N ARG A 23 -6.66 16.74 2.58
CA ARG A 23 -7.21 17.95 3.19
C ARG A 23 -7.07 17.86 4.70
N THR A 24 -6.28 18.77 5.26
CA THR A 24 -6.17 19.00 6.71
C THR A 24 -6.80 20.34 7.07
N GLU A 25 -6.93 20.65 8.36
CA GLU A 25 -7.36 21.97 8.83
C GLU A 25 -6.45 23.10 8.32
N ASN A 26 -5.15 22.81 8.22
CA ASN A 26 -4.13 23.75 7.74
C ASN A 26 -4.06 23.81 6.19
N GLY A 27 -5.03 23.21 5.50
CA GLY A 27 -5.09 23.17 4.04
C GLY A 27 -4.64 21.84 3.44
N ASN A 28 -4.32 21.88 2.15
CA ASN A 28 -3.98 20.68 1.38
C ASN A 28 -2.50 20.33 1.56
N THR A 29 -2.20 19.04 1.63
CA THR A 29 -0.83 18.59 1.76
C THR A 29 -0.60 17.24 1.09
N LEU A 30 0.52 17.10 0.39
CA LEU A 30 0.94 15.84 -0.22
C LEU A 30 1.78 15.02 0.76
N ARG A 31 1.45 13.74 0.93
CA ARG A 31 2.20 12.82 1.79
C ARG A 31 2.38 11.47 1.12
N PRO A 32 3.55 10.82 1.31
CA PRO A 32 3.71 9.42 0.98
C PRO A 32 2.76 8.54 1.79
N ILE A 33 2.20 7.49 1.19
CA ILE A 33 1.31 6.52 1.88
C ILE A 33 1.98 5.96 3.14
N LYS A 34 3.27 5.66 3.07
CA LYS A 34 4.04 5.09 4.20
C LYS A 34 4.10 6.00 5.44
N ARG A 35 3.71 7.27 5.33
CA ARG A 35 3.67 8.23 6.44
C ARG A 35 2.25 8.50 6.94
N LEU A 36 1.26 7.80 6.41
CA LEU A 36 -0.13 7.90 6.82
C LEU A 36 -0.49 6.75 7.75
N TYR A 37 -1.26 7.08 8.78
CA TYR A 37 -1.82 6.11 9.70
C TYR A 37 -3.35 6.29 9.69
N PRO A 38 -4.13 5.19 9.68
CA PRO A 38 -5.57 5.27 9.79
C PRO A 38 -5.98 6.04 11.06
N LEU A 39 -7.03 6.85 10.96
CA LEU A 39 -7.62 7.47 12.14
C LEU A 39 -8.54 6.45 12.82
N GLU A 40 -8.41 6.34 14.13
CA GLU A 40 -9.35 5.59 14.97
C GLU A 40 -10.66 6.37 15.09
N LEU A 41 -11.54 6.19 14.11
CA LEU A 41 -12.89 6.74 14.13
C LEU A 41 -13.84 5.69 14.70
N LYS A 42 -14.67 6.07 15.68
CA LYS A 42 -15.84 5.27 16.04
C LYS A 42 -16.80 5.31 14.83
N PRO A 43 -17.26 4.17 14.31
CA PRO A 43 -18.17 4.18 13.17
C PRO A 43 -19.49 4.81 13.63
N ASN A 44 -19.72 6.08 13.26
CA ASN A 44 -21.07 6.59 13.17
C ASN A 44 -21.67 5.93 11.92
N LEU A 45 -22.37 4.82 12.12
CA LEU A 45 -22.97 3.96 11.09
C LEU A 45 -23.98 4.67 10.18
N GLU A 46 -24.19 5.99 10.33
CA GLU A 46 -25.27 6.72 9.67
C GLU A 46 -24.86 7.45 8.37
N HIS A 47 -23.58 7.48 8.00
CA HIS A 47 -23.13 8.04 6.72
C HIS A 47 -22.44 7.01 5.83
N VAL A 48 -23.10 5.88 5.61
CA VAL A 48 -22.72 4.92 4.57
C VAL A 48 -23.54 5.23 3.31
N VAL A 49 -22.87 5.90 2.36
CA VAL A 49 -23.15 5.87 0.92
C VAL A 49 -24.48 6.48 0.46
N SER A 50 -24.44 7.77 0.12
CA SER A 50 -25.36 8.32 -0.89
C SER A 50 -24.99 7.74 -2.26
N LYS A 51 -25.77 6.72 -2.63
CA LYS A 51 -25.94 5.98 -3.88
C LYS A 51 -25.42 6.65 -5.16
N ASN A 52 -24.78 5.83 -6.00
CA ASN A 52 -24.44 5.99 -7.44
C ASN A 52 -23.02 6.41 -7.80
N GLN A 53 -22.04 5.55 -7.51
CA GLN A 53 -20.87 5.41 -8.38
C GLN A 53 -20.75 3.92 -8.73
N LYS A 54 -20.99 3.57 -10.00
CA LYS A 54 -20.65 2.25 -10.53
C LYS A 54 -19.13 2.12 -10.41
N VAL A 55 -18.66 1.53 -9.32
CA VAL A 55 -17.32 0.99 -9.24
C VAL A 55 -17.38 -0.33 -10.03
N PRO A 56 -16.63 -0.51 -11.13
CA PRO A 56 -16.50 -1.84 -11.70
C PRO A 56 -15.89 -2.75 -10.63
N GLU A 57 -16.49 -3.91 -10.43
CA GLU A 57 -16.05 -4.97 -9.54
C GLU A 57 -14.71 -5.51 -10.07
N VAL A 58 -13.61 -4.84 -9.71
CA VAL A 58 -12.27 -5.36 -9.95
C VAL A 58 -12.03 -6.36 -8.84
N VAL A 59 -12.21 -7.64 -9.17
CA VAL A 59 -11.70 -8.75 -8.39
C VAL A 59 -10.18 -8.62 -8.36
N THR A 60 -9.63 -7.95 -7.34
CA THR A 60 -8.23 -8.11 -6.99
C THR A 60 -8.13 -9.39 -6.16
N GLU A 61 -7.94 -10.50 -6.86
CA GLU A 61 -7.29 -11.68 -6.28
C GLU A 61 -5.95 -11.22 -5.69
N TYR A 62 -5.87 -11.18 -4.36
CA TYR A 62 -4.58 -11.20 -3.69
C TYR A 62 -4.09 -12.64 -3.77
N PRO A 63 -2.92 -12.93 -4.37
CA PRO A 63 -2.42 -14.30 -4.38
C PRO A 63 -2.07 -14.69 -2.93
N GLU A 64 -2.75 -15.71 -2.41
CA GLU A 64 -2.41 -16.34 -1.14
C GLU A 64 -1.01 -16.96 -1.20
N LEU A 65 -0.21 -16.71 -0.16
CA LEU A 65 1.16 -17.24 -0.01
C LEU A 65 1.12 -18.75 0.31
N ASN A 66 1.26 -19.61 -0.71
CA ASN A 66 1.55 -21.03 -0.50
C ASN A 66 2.99 -21.19 0.00
N THR A 67 3.15 -21.64 1.25
CA THR A 67 4.46 -21.92 1.86
C THR A 67 4.77 -23.41 1.72
N ASP A 68 5.68 -23.76 0.80
CA ASP A 68 6.23 -25.11 0.67
C ASP A 68 7.59 -25.21 1.38
N SER A 69 7.78 -26.32 2.09
CA SER A 69 8.75 -26.54 3.17
C SER A 69 10.25 -26.59 2.79
N ASN A 70 11.05 -25.89 3.61
CA ASN A 70 12.46 -26.14 3.99
C ASN A 70 13.58 -26.10 2.92
N LYS A 71 14.09 -24.89 2.65
CA LYS A 71 15.47 -24.63 2.16
C LYS A 71 16.11 -23.55 3.04
N THR A 72 17.30 -23.78 3.59
CA THR A 72 18.05 -22.72 4.31
C THR A 72 18.66 -21.78 3.28
N VAL A 73 18.03 -20.62 3.07
CA VAL A 73 18.50 -19.59 2.14
C VAL A 73 19.64 -18.80 2.80
N PRO A 74 20.80 -18.61 2.13
CA PRO A 74 21.87 -17.79 2.69
C PRO A 74 21.36 -16.34 2.84
N MET A 75 21.45 -15.81 4.06
CA MET A 75 20.93 -14.48 4.40
C MET A 75 22.05 -13.51 4.79
N THR A 76 21.80 -12.22 4.56
CA THR A 76 22.60 -11.12 5.12
C THR A 76 22.30 -10.95 6.60
N ARG A 77 23.15 -10.20 7.31
CA ARG A 77 22.99 -9.91 8.75
C ARG A 77 21.64 -9.27 9.10
N SER A 78 21.02 -8.52 8.18
CA SER A 78 19.69 -7.92 8.37
C SER A 78 18.54 -8.83 7.93
N GLY A 79 18.81 -10.10 7.61
CA GLY A 79 17.79 -11.10 7.25
C GLY A 79 17.37 -11.08 5.77
N GLN A 80 18.16 -10.51 4.87
CA GLN A 80 17.83 -10.51 3.43
C GLN A 80 18.46 -11.72 2.72
N GLU A 81 17.68 -12.43 1.92
CA GLU A 81 18.17 -13.57 1.14
C GLU A 81 19.15 -13.16 0.02
N ILE A 82 20.23 -13.92 -0.12
CA ILE A 82 21.27 -13.74 -1.14
C ILE A 82 21.04 -14.74 -2.28
N LYS A 83 20.93 -14.24 -3.52
CA LYS A 83 20.87 -15.08 -4.72
C LYS A 83 22.29 -15.25 -5.32
N PRO A 84 22.78 -16.47 -5.54
CA PRO A 84 24.08 -16.67 -6.19
C PRO A 84 24.00 -16.25 -7.67
N VAL A 85 24.96 -15.41 -8.10
CA VAL A 85 25.10 -15.03 -9.50
C VAL A 85 25.79 -16.16 -10.29
N LYS A 86 25.33 -16.43 -11.52
CA LYS A 86 26.00 -17.34 -12.44
C LYS A 86 27.04 -16.56 -13.24
N ARG A 87 28.26 -17.09 -13.36
CA ARG A 87 29.26 -16.54 -14.28
C ARG A 87 28.88 -16.90 -15.71
N LEU A 88 29.01 -15.93 -16.62
CA LEU A 88 28.93 -16.17 -18.05
C LEU A 88 30.35 -16.48 -18.53
N ASP A 89 30.56 -17.66 -19.11
CA ASP A 89 31.79 -17.98 -19.80
C ASP A 89 31.68 -17.39 -21.23
N LEU A 90 32.56 -16.44 -21.57
CA LEU A 90 32.66 -15.78 -22.88
C LEU A 90 33.88 -16.31 -23.64
#